data_AF-A0A8X6NVR3-F1
#
_entry.id   AF-A0A8X6NVR3-F1
#
_cell.length_a   1.000
_cell.length_b   1.000
_cell.length_c   1.000
_cell.angle_alpha   90.00
_cell.angle_beta   90.00
_cell.angle_gamma   90.00
#
_symmetry.space_group_name_H-M   'P 1'
#
loop_
_entity.id
_entity.type
_entity.pdbx_description
1 polymer ?
#
loop_
_entity_poly.entity_id
_entity_poly.type
_entity_poly.pdbx_seq_one_letter_code
_entity_poly.pdbx_strand_id
1 'polypeptide(L)'
;MEDLNAKVGRKITNEENPVGNEALGSATNENGKLFVVFVSSLTYLYMGQVLKKIKEHENSINEGNCPIGFPDLAVLPPEISLCVLSHLNATDLCLAACVWGELAQDQILWQSLCQSQWGYASIYSRLKECCDFSYHHLYLQLDEGTVTFNADAFMGMDYFIKHQLIDDNPKEIAHFIYCTRTLNIRQKRLYLNSRRDVLGHLIGMHNFSNQFLPHALRRFFESLQAPNELDNYLHFLLEKFSARFCQCNPKLQLSTDMVYILCFSLIMLSVDLTSPHIKNKMSKREFIRNVRYAIHRADDELYGHMYDDVYLRGHIAPNSGD
;
A
#
# COMPACT_ATOMS: atom_id res chain seq x y z
N MET A 1 -43.42 -8.06 44.49
CA MET A 1 -44.11 -6.93 45.14
C MET A 1 -43.71 -5.69 44.36
N GLU A 2 -44.23 -5.51 43.15
CA GLU A 2 -45.60 -4.99 42.85
C GLU A 2 -45.65 -3.50 43.19
N ASP A 3 -45.98 -2.57 42.28
CA ASP A 3 -47.04 -2.54 41.25
C ASP A 3 -46.49 -1.96 39.91
N LEU A 4 -46.81 -2.38 38.67
CA LEU A 4 -48.04 -2.81 37.96
C LEU A 4 -49.09 -1.70 37.67
N ASN A 5 -49.07 -1.26 36.41
CA ASN A 5 -50.19 -1.10 35.47
C ASN A 5 -51.31 -0.06 35.67
N ALA A 6 -51.46 0.80 34.65
CA ALA A 6 -52.71 1.03 33.88
C ALA A 6 -52.32 1.76 32.57
N LYS A 7 -52.36 1.23 31.33
CA LYS A 7 -53.37 0.51 30.53
C LYS A 7 -54.54 1.40 30.09
N VAL A 8 -54.57 1.76 28.79
CA VAL A 8 -55.68 1.82 27.78
C VAL A 8 -55.03 2.41 26.51
N GLY A 9 -55.07 1.89 25.28
CA GLY A 9 -55.88 0.86 24.63
C GLY A 9 -56.85 1.46 23.60
N ARG A 10 -56.41 1.70 22.34
CA ARG A 10 -57.05 1.27 21.05
C ARG A 10 -56.81 2.19 19.83
N LYS A 11 -56.50 1.49 18.71
CA LYS A 11 -56.88 1.70 17.28
C LYS A 11 -56.30 2.92 16.54
N ILE A 12 -55.34 2.72 15.64
CA ILE A 12 -55.47 2.39 14.19
C ILE A 12 -56.18 3.50 13.42
N THR A 13 -55.39 4.29 12.68
CA THR A 13 -55.67 4.71 11.30
C THR A 13 -54.33 4.80 10.55
N ASN A 14 -54.25 4.04 9.46
CA ASN A 14 -53.22 4.17 8.42
C ASN A 14 -53.35 5.54 7.74
N GLU A 15 -52.23 6.15 7.33
CA GLU A 15 -52.01 6.63 5.95
C GLU A 15 -50.61 7.27 5.81
N GLU A 16 -49.80 6.58 5.00
CA GLU A 16 -48.79 7.04 4.03
C GLU A 16 -48.14 8.43 4.20
N ASN A 17 -46.82 8.43 4.44
CA ASN A 17 -45.92 9.57 4.29
C ASN A 17 -45.12 9.44 2.98
N PRO A 18 -45.14 10.42 2.05
CA PRO A 18 -44.21 10.48 0.94
C PRO A 18 -42.95 11.26 1.36
N VAL A 19 -41.77 10.64 1.22
CA VAL A 19 -40.49 11.34 1.42
C VAL A 19 -40.16 12.10 0.14
N GLY A 20 -40.37 13.42 0.20
CA GLY A 20 -39.91 14.38 -0.78
C GLY A 20 -38.44 14.79 -0.56
N ASN A 21 -37.78 15.06 -1.67
CA ASN A 21 -36.43 15.61 -1.82
C ASN A 21 -36.10 16.75 -0.83
N GLU A 22 -34.97 16.61 -0.12
CA GLU A 22 -34.26 17.76 0.46
C GLU A 22 -32.87 17.92 -0.14
N ALA A 23 -32.76 19.05 -0.86
CA ALA A 23 -31.68 20.04 -0.82
C ALA A 23 -30.21 19.58 -0.98
N LEU A 24 -29.75 19.81 -2.21
CA LEU A 24 -28.39 20.10 -2.63
C LEU A 24 -27.77 21.22 -1.77
N GLY A 25 -26.70 20.91 -1.03
CA GLY A 25 -25.84 21.87 -0.32
C GLY A 25 -24.39 21.71 -0.77
N SER A 26 -23.85 22.72 -1.44
CA SER A 26 -22.50 22.79 -2.00
C SER A 26 -21.44 23.21 -0.96
N ALA A 27 -20.26 22.59 -0.99
CA ALA A 27 -18.98 23.26 -0.69
C ALA A 27 -17.79 22.48 -1.31
N THR A 28 -16.79 23.24 -1.75
CA THR A 28 -15.83 23.02 -2.84
C THR A 28 -14.47 22.40 -2.47
N ASN A 29 -13.89 21.69 -3.46
CA ASN A 29 -12.49 21.39 -3.83
C ASN A 29 -11.48 20.84 -2.80
N GLU A 30 -10.94 19.62 -3.05
CA GLU A 30 -9.50 19.34 -3.34
C GLU A 30 -9.33 18.03 -4.17
N ASN A 31 -8.68 18.19 -5.32
CA ASN A 31 -8.38 17.30 -6.45
C ASN A 31 -8.16 15.79 -6.18
N GLY A 32 -9.19 14.98 -6.43
CA GLY A 32 -9.04 13.53 -6.69
C GLY A 32 -10.16 12.67 -6.10
N LYS A 33 -10.72 13.07 -4.95
CA LYS A 33 -11.80 12.31 -4.30
C LYS A 33 -13.15 12.52 -4.98
N LEU A 34 -13.42 13.72 -5.48
CA LEU A 34 -14.68 13.99 -6.16
C LEU A 34 -14.79 13.21 -7.48
N PHE A 35 -13.69 13.03 -8.22
CA PHE A 35 -13.68 12.24 -9.45
C PHE A 35 -13.98 10.77 -9.18
N VAL A 36 -13.39 10.17 -8.14
CA VAL A 36 -13.67 8.79 -7.75
C VAL A 36 -15.11 8.62 -7.25
N VAL A 37 -15.65 9.59 -6.51
CA VAL A 37 -17.05 9.55 -6.02
C VAL A 37 -18.06 9.82 -7.14
N PHE A 38 -17.74 10.69 -8.11
CA PHE A 38 -18.60 10.93 -9.28
C PHE A 38 -18.56 9.75 -10.23
N VAL A 39 -17.37 9.17 -10.48
CA VAL A 39 -17.21 7.96 -11.30
C VAL A 39 -17.85 6.77 -10.62
N SER A 40 -17.73 6.61 -9.29
CA SER A 40 -18.42 5.53 -8.57
C SER A 40 -19.93 5.72 -8.58
N SER A 41 -20.43 6.94 -8.37
CA SER A 41 -21.87 7.21 -8.40
C SER A 41 -22.45 7.05 -9.81
N LEU A 42 -21.71 7.47 -10.85
CA LEU A 42 -22.10 7.20 -12.24
C LEU A 42 -22.04 5.71 -12.55
N THR A 43 -21.00 4.98 -12.11
CA THR A 43 -20.90 3.53 -12.38
C THR A 43 -22.01 2.78 -11.66
N TYR A 44 -22.37 3.12 -10.41
CA TYR A 44 -23.52 2.51 -9.73
C TYR A 44 -24.86 2.85 -10.40
N LEU A 45 -25.05 4.08 -10.87
CA LEU A 45 -26.28 4.46 -11.58
C LEU A 45 -26.37 3.77 -12.94
N TYR A 46 -25.27 3.68 -13.69
CA TYR A 46 -25.19 2.99 -14.98
C TYR A 46 -25.31 1.47 -14.83
N MET A 47 -24.65 0.89 -13.83
CA MET A 47 -24.77 -0.55 -13.52
C MET A 47 -26.21 -0.87 -13.06
N GLY A 48 -26.87 0.06 -12.35
CA GLY A 48 -28.30 -0.01 -12.06
C GLY A 48 -29.19 0.02 -13.31
N GLN A 49 -28.86 0.85 -14.32
CA GLN A 49 -29.56 0.88 -15.61
C GLN A 49 -29.30 -0.36 -16.47
N VAL A 50 -28.08 -0.91 -16.42
CA VAL A 50 -27.69 -2.16 -17.10
C VAL A 50 -28.40 -3.35 -16.46
N LEU A 51 -28.43 -3.46 -15.12
CA LEU A 51 -29.19 -4.47 -14.41
C LEU A 51 -30.69 -4.36 -14.67
N LYS A 52 -31.22 -3.13 -14.79
CA LYS A 52 -32.62 -2.90 -15.13
C LYS A 52 -32.92 -3.35 -16.57
N LYS A 53 -32.04 -3.08 -17.54
CA LYS A 53 -32.13 -3.61 -18.92
C LYS A 53 -32.02 -5.13 -18.99
N ILE A 54 -31.14 -5.74 -18.17
CA ILE A 54 -31.01 -7.20 -18.05
C ILE A 54 -32.31 -7.80 -17.51
N LYS A 55 -32.92 -7.16 -16.51
CA LYS A 55 -34.20 -7.59 -15.91
C LYS A 55 -35.42 -7.34 -16.81
N GLU A 56 -35.40 -6.29 -17.62
CA GLU A 56 -36.40 -6.04 -18.66
C GLU A 56 -36.29 -7.07 -19.80
N HIS A 57 -35.07 -7.55 -20.11
CA HIS A 57 -34.84 -8.68 -21.01
C HIS A 57 -35.31 -10.03 -20.45
N GLU A 58 -35.22 -10.26 -19.14
CA GLU A 58 -35.73 -11.48 -18.47
C GLU A 58 -37.26 -11.58 -18.55
N ASN A 59 -38.00 -10.48 -18.44
CA ASN A 59 -39.46 -10.51 -18.42
C ASN A 59 -40.11 -10.69 -19.81
N SER A 60 -39.37 -10.46 -20.90
CA SER A 60 -39.86 -10.67 -22.28
C SER A 60 -39.58 -12.06 -22.84
N ILE A 61 -38.83 -12.91 -22.14
CA ILE A 61 -38.39 -14.22 -22.63
C ILE A 61 -39.01 -15.32 -21.74
N ASN A 62 -40.30 -15.58 -21.94
CA ASN A 62 -40.97 -16.76 -21.42
C ASN A 62 -41.49 -17.69 -22.52
N GLU A 63 -40.93 -17.60 -23.73
CA GLU A 63 -41.10 -18.62 -24.78
C GLU A 63 -39.79 -18.80 -25.55
N GLY A 64 -39.19 -19.99 -25.44
CA GLY A 64 -38.18 -20.51 -26.38
C GLY A 64 -36.71 -20.34 -25.98
N ASN A 65 -36.05 -21.48 -25.75
CA ASN A 65 -34.59 -21.72 -25.59
C ASN A 65 -33.64 -20.61 -26.09
N CYS A 66 -33.04 -19.87 -25.15
CA CYS A 66 -31.72 -19.26 -25.31
C CYS A 66 -30.87 -19.58 -24.06
N PRO A 67 -29.57 -19.93 -24.21
CA PRO A 67 -28.73 -20.18 -23.06
C PRO A 67 -28.51 -18.85 -22.34
N ILE A 68 -28.78 -18.82 -21.04
CA ILE A 68 -28.49 -17.68 -20.16
C ILE A 68 -26.96 -17.63 -19.99
N GLY A 69 -26.27 -17.14 -21.00
CA GLY A 69 -24.83 -16.88 -21.00
C GLY A 69 -24.56 -15.42 -20.66
N PHE A 70 -23.43 -15.14 -20.02
CA PHE A 70 -22.96 -13.77 -19.87
C PHE A 70 -22.91 -13.10 -21.24
N PRO A 71 -23.48 -11.90 -21.43
CA PRO A 71 -23.50 -11.24 -22.73
C PRO A 71 -22.08 -11.00 -23.20
N ASP A 72 -21.84 -11.24 -24.49
CA ASP A 72 -20.53 -11.05 -25.09
C ASP A 72 -20.08 -9.58 -24.91
N LEU A 73 -18.88 -9.39 -24.36
CA LEU A 73 -18.31 -8.07 -24.09
C LEU A 73 -18.15 -7.24 -25.36
N ALA A 74 -18.03 -7.86 -26.54
CA ALA A 74 -17.98 -7.15 -27.81
C ALA A 74 -19.29 -6.41 -28.15
N VAL A 75 -20.41 -6.81 -27.53
CA VAL A 75 -21.76 -6.24 -27.77
C VAL A 75 -22.07 -5.08 -26.82
N LEU A 76 -21.32 -4.96 -25.72
CA LEU A 76 -21.49 -3.90 -24.73
C LEU A 76 -20.75 -2.62 -25.16
N PRO A 77 -21.16 -1.44 -24.65
CA PRO A 77 -20.37 -0.23 -24.79
C PRO A 77 -18.93 -0.44 -24.32
N PRO A 78 -17.92 0.09 -25.04
CA PRO A 78 -16.52 -0.19 -24.76
C PRO A 78 -16.12 0.19 -23.34
N GLU A 79 -16.71 1.23 -22.76
CA GLU A 79 -16.43 1.65 -21.38
C GLU A 79 -16.80 0.55 -20.36
N ILE A 80 -17.90 -0.17 -20.60
CA ILE A 80 -18.36 -1.27 -19.73
C ILE A 80 -17.45 -2.48 -19.91
N SER A 81 -17.12 -2.81 -21.16
CA SER A 81 -16.25 -3.94 -21.48
C SER A 81 -14.84 -3.76 -20.90
N LEU A 82 -14.25 -2.57 -21.06
CA LEU A 82 -12.97 -2.22 -20.47
C LEU A 82 -13.04 -2.22 -18.93
N CYS A 83 -14.16 -1.78 -18.34
CA CYS A 83 -14.34 -1.87 -16.89
C CYS A 83 -14.32 -3.33 -16.40
N VAL A 84 -15.00 -4.24 -17.08
CA VAL A 84 -14.95 -5.67 -16.75
C VAL A 84 -13.52 -6.22 -16.90
N LEU A 85 -12.87 -5.94 -18.03
CA LEU A 85 -11.52 -6.42 -18.33
C LEU A 85 -10.44 -5.86 -17.39
N SER A 86 -10.63 -4.66 -16.85
CA SER A 86 -9.69 -4.02 -15.91
C SER A 86 -9.50 -4.77 -14.58
N HIS A 87 -10.39 -5.73 -14.27
CA HIS A 87 -10.29 -6.59 -13.09
C HIS A 87 -9.45 -7.85 -13.34
N LEU A 88 -9.07 -8.12 -14.59
CA LEU A 88 -8.27 -9.28 -14.96
C LEU A 88 -6.78 -9.01 -14.70
N ASN A 89 -6.04 -10.05 -14.30
CA ASN A 89 -4.58 -10.00 -14.30
C ASN A 89 -4.05 -10.15 -15.74
N ALA A 90 -2.74 -9.97 -15.94
CA ALA A 90 -2.17 -10.04 -17.29
C ALA A 90 -2.34 -11.40 -17.98
N THR A 91 -2.28 -12.52 -17.24
CA THR A 91 -2.49 -13.85 -17.83
C THR A 91 -3.92 -14.02 -18.34
N ASP A 92 -4.90 -13.59 -17.54
CA ASP A 92 -6.31 -13.65 -17.90
C ASP A 92 -6.62 -12.67 -19.03
N LEU A 93 -5.95 -11.51 -19.07
CA LEU A 93 -6.08 -10.53 -20.15
C LEU A 93 -5.51 -11.07 -21.49
N CYS A 94 -4.39 -11.81 -21.44
CA CYS A 94 -3.84 -12.51 -22.60
C CYS A 94 -4.82 -13.58 -23.13
N LEU A 95 -5.47 -14.34 -22.24
CA LEU A 95 -6.50 -15.31 -22.63
C LEU A 95 -7.76 -14.61 -23.18
N ALA A 96 -8.17 -13.51 -22.55
CA ALA A 96 -9.27 -12.67 -22.99
C ALA A 96 -9.03 -12.11 -24.39
N ALA A 97 -7.79 -11.77 -24.75
CA ALA A 97 -7.43 -11.31 -26.10
C ALA A 97 -7.68 -12.35 -27.19
N CYS A 98 -7.66 -13.65 -26.87
CA CYS A 98 -8.03 -14.71 -27.83
C CYS A 98 -9.51 -14.67 -28.21
N VAL A 99 -10.37 -14.07 -27.37
CA VAL A 99 -11.82 -14.00 -27.57
C VAL A 99 -12.26 -12.60 -27.97
N TRP A 100 -11.74 -11.57 -27.29
CA TRP A 100 -12.16 -10.17 -27.44
C TRP A 100 -11.14 -9.28 -28.16
N GLY A 101 -10.04 -9.83 -28.70
CA GLY A 101 -9.14 -9.14 -29.63
C GLY A 101 -8.68 -7.76 -29.14
N GLU A 102 -9.02 -6.72 -29.90
CA GLU A 102 -8.65 -5.32 -29.63
C GLU A 102 -9.12 -4.82 -28.25
N LEU A 103 -10.26 -5.30 -27.73
CA LEU A 103 -10.79 -4.89 -26.42
C LEU A 103 -9.86 -5.27 -25.26
N ALA A 104 -9.24 -6.45 -25.32
CA ALA A 104 -8.31 -6.91 -24.28
C ALA A 104 -6.85 -6.47 -24.54
N GLN A 105 -6.55 -5.97 -25.73
CA GLN A 105 -5.25 -5.38 -26.08
C GLN A 105 -5.23 -3.86 -25.91
N ASP A 106 -6.31 -3.29 -25.38
CA ASP A 106 -6.45 -1.86 -25.18
C ASP A 106 -5.28 -1.25 -24.36
N GLN A 107 -4.74 -0.13 -24.85
CA GLN A 107 -3.56 0.49 -24.27
C GLN A 107 -3.81 1.03 -22.85
N ILE A 108 -5.03 1.47 -22.54
CA ILE A 108 -5.39 2.02 -21.23
C ILE A 108 -5.46 0.89 -20.19
N LEU A 109 -5.95 -0.29 -20.58
CA LEU A 109 -5.93 -1.48 -19.71
C LEU A 109 -4.50 -1.86 -19.34
N TRP A 110 -3.63 -2.04 -20.34
CA TRP A 110 -2.24 -2.43 -20.11
C TRP A 110 -1.45 -1.35 -19.39
N GLN A 111 -1.72 -0.07 -19.65
CA GLN A 111 -1.15 1.05 -18.88
C GLN A 111 -1.55 0.97 -17.41
N SER A 112 -2.83 0.74 -17.13
CA SER A 112 -3.36 0.64 -15.77
C SER A 112 -2.74 -0.55 -15.04
N LEU A 113 -2.59 -1.69 -15.72
CA LEU A 113 -1.91 -2.87 -15.18
C LEU A 113 -0.44 -2.59 -14.86
N CYS A 114 0.29 -1.95 -15.78
CA CYS A 114 1.67 -1.54 -15.55
C CYS A 114 1.79 -0.65 -14.30
N GLN A 115 1.02 0.43 -14.23
CA GLN A 115 1.08 1.40 -13.12
C GLN A 115 0.60 0.82 -11.79
N SER A 116 -0.26 -0.20 -11.83
CA SER A 116 -0.70 -0.91 -10.63
C SER A 116 0.42 -1.78 -10.03
N GLN A 117 1.21 -2.45 -10.87
CA GLN A 117 2.29 -3.35 -10.42
C GLN A 117 3.61 -2.62 -10.18
N TRP A 118 3.98 -1.73 -11.10
CA TRP A 118 5.13 -0.84 -11.03
C TRP A 118 4.63 0.59 -10.93
N GLY A 119 4.38 1.06 -9.71
CA GLY A 119 3.88 2.43 -9.49
C GLY A 119 4.83 3.53 -10.00
N TYR A 120 6.06 3.17 -10.35
CA TYR A 120 7.03 4.04 -10.98
C TYR A 120 7.92 3.27 -11.94
N ALA A 121 8.27 3.88 -13.07
CA ALA A 121 9.38 3.50 -13.95
C ALA A 121 9.79 4.75 -14.75
N SER A 122 11.10 4.98 -14.93
CA SER A 122 11.59 6.18 -15.62
C SER A 122 11.05 6.31 -17.04
N ILE A 123 10.83 5.17 -17.72
CA ILE A 123 10.25 5.10 -19.06
C ILE A 123 8.89 5.78 -19.15
N TYR A 124 8.04 5.76 -18.11
CA TYR A 124 6.70 6.36 -18.15
C TYR A 124 6.71 7.86 -18.49
N SER A 125 7.78 8.57 -18.17
CA SER A 125 7.94 9.98 -18.52
C SER A 125 8.23 10.21 -20.01
N ARG A 126 8.90 9.24 -20.66
CA ARG A 126 9.32 9.29 -22.07
C ARG A 126 8.27 8.78 -23.05
N LEU A 127 7.27 8.03 -22.58
CA LEU A 127 6.26 7.41 -23.43
C LEU A 127 5.44 8.41 -24.27
N LYS A 128 5.35 9.67 -23.85
CA LYS A 128 4.66 10.72 -24.60
C LYS A 128 5.29 11.05 -25.97
N GLU A 129 6.49 10.57 -26.23
CA GLU A 129 7.29 10.94 -27.40
C GLU A 129 7.36 9.84 -28.49
N CYS A 130 6.84 8.63 -28.24
CA CYS A 130 6.93 7.50 -29.16
C CYS A 130 5.58 7.15 -29.81
N CYS A 131 5.51 7.17 -31.14
CA CYS A 131 4.30 6.86 -31.91
C CYS A 131 3.96 5.36 -32.04
N ASP A 132 4.91 4.46 -31.80
CA ASP A 132 4.74 2.99 -31.95
C ASP A 132 4.81 2.22 -30.62
N PHE A 133 4.47 2.88 -29.51
CA PHE A 133 4.62 2.29 -28.18
C PHE A 133 3.43 1.39 -27.79
N SER A 134 3.72 0.23 -27.18
CA SER A 134 2.71 -0.71 -26.66
C SER A 134 2.92 -0.99 -25.17
N TYR A 135 1.93 -0.66 -24.35
CA TYR A 135 1.93 -0.97 -22.92
C TYR A 135 1.92 -2.47 -22.63
N HIS A 136 1.35 -3.29 -23.53
CA HIS A 136 1.44 -4.75 -23.41
C HIS A 136 2.90 -5.21 -23.50
N HIS A 137 3.66 -4.70 -24.47
CA HIS A 137 5.08 -5.03 -24.58
C HIS A 137 5.89 -4.55 -23.37
N LEU A 138 5.62 -3.32 -22.90
CA LEU A 138 6.27 -2.79 -21.70
C LEU A 138 5.96 -3.63 -20.46
N TYR A 139 4.71 -4.09 -20.31
CA TYR A 139 4.34 -4.97 -19.22
C TYR A 139 5.21 -6.22 -19.21
N LEU A 140 5.36 -6.88 -20.37
CA LEU A 140 6.18 -8.09 -20.49
C LEU A 140 7.65 -7.85 -20.14
N GLN A 141 8.22 -6.72 -20.57
CA GLN A 141 9.60 -6.35 -20.24
C GLN A 141 9.76 -6.06 -18.74
N LEU A 142 8.80 -5.37 -18.12
CA LEU A 142 8.83 -5.10 -16.68
C LEU A 142 8.65 -6.38 -15.85
N ASP A 143 7.81 -7.30 -16.30
CA ASP A 143 7.59 -8.60 -15.68
C ASP A 143 8.85 -9.47 -15.76
N GLU A 144 9.46 -9.58 -16.94
CA GLU A 144 10.74 -10.29 -17.14
C GLU A 144 11.85 -9.72 -16.25
N GLY A 145 11.99 -8.39 -16.20
CA GLY A 145 12.95 -7.73 -15.33
C GLY A 145 12.68 -8.00 -13.84
N THR A 146 11.41 -8.07 -13.43
CA THR A 146 11.00 -8.35 -12.05
C THR A 146 11.30 -9.79 -11.67
N VAL A 147 10.99 -10.75 -12.54
CA VAL A 147 11.33 -12.17 -12.35
C VAL A 147 12.86 -12.34 -12.27
N THR A 148 13.60 -11.65 -13.13
CA THR A 148 15.07 -11.66 -13.13
C THR A 148 15.62 -11.08 -11.83
N PHE A 149 15.10 -9.93 -11.36
CA PHE A 149 15.48 -9.33 -10.09
C PHE A 149 15.21 -10.25 -8.91
N ASN A 150 14.08 -10.96 -8.93
CA ASN A 150 13.69 -11.88 -7.88
C ASN A 150 14.61 -13.11 -7.80
N ALA A 151 15.22 -13.51 -8.93
CA ALA A 151 16.26 -14.53 -8.97
C ALA A 151 17.63 -13.97 -8.55
N ASP A 152 18.06 -12.85 -9.15
CA ASP A 152 19.30 -12.13 -8.84
C ASP A 152 19.10 -10.61 -8.98
N ALA A 153 19.25 -9.89 -7.88
CA ALA A 153 18.96 -8.45 -7.84
C ALA A 153 19.84 -7.62 -8.78
N PHE A 154 21.10 -8.00 -8.98
CA PHE A 154 22.04 -7.25 -9.80
C PHE A 154 21.75 -7.47 -11.28
N MET A 155 21.51 -8.71 -11.69
CA MET A 155 21.10 -9.03 -13.06
C MET A 155 19.77 -8.37 -13.41
N GLY A 156 18.79 -8.39 -12.50
CA GLY A 156 17.50 -7.73 -12.74
C GLY A 156 17.62 -6.22 -12.90
N MET A 157 18.42 -5.55 -12.04
CA MET A 157 18.64 -4.11 -12.19
C MET A 157 19.41 -3.76 -13.47
N ASP A 158 20.41 -4.56 -13.85
CA ASP A 158 21.11 -4.38 -15.12
C ASP A 158 20.15 -4.55 -16.31
N TYR A 159 19.25 -5.54 -16.25
CA TYR A 159 18.20 -5.72 -17.26
C TYR A 159 17.32 -4.46 -17.40
N PHE A 160 16.83 -3.89 -16.29
CA PHE A 160 15.98 -2.70 -16.33
C PHE A 160 16.71 -1.49 -16.93
N ILE A 161 17.99 -1.29 -16.59
CA ILE A 161 18.81 -0.18 -17.07
C ILE A 161 19.13 -0.36 -18.56
N LYS A 162 19.55 -1.57 -18.95
CA LYS A 162 19.91 -1.91 -20.33
C LYS A 162 18.75 -1.72 -21.31
N HIS A 163 17.54 -2.08 -20.90
CA HIS A 163 16.31 -1.89 -21.69
C HIS A 163 15.70 -0.49 -21.52
N GLN A 164 16.40 0.43 -20.84
CA GLN A 164 15.97 1.83 -20.64
C GLN A 164 14.60 1.96 -19.94
N LEU A 165 14.25 0.96 -19.14
CA LEU A 165 13.03 0.95 -18.33
C LEU A 165 13.17 1.86 -17.11
N ILE A 166 14.37 1.87 -16.54
CA ILE A 166 14.79 2.69 -15.40
C ILE A 166 16.11 3.36 -15.76
N ASP A 167 16.27 4.63 -15.41
CA ASP A 167 17.53 5.33 -15.62
C ASP A 167 18.55 4.95 -14.54
N ASP A 168 19.83 4.87 -14.90
CA ASP A 168 20.93 4.62 -13.96
C ASP A 168 21.24 5.87 -13.11
N ASN A 169 20.25 6.24 -12.30
CA ASN A 169 20.33 7.32 -11.34
C ASN A 169 19.85 6.78 -9.99
N PRO A 170 20.59 7.00 -8.88
CA PRO A 170 20.21 6.48 -7.58
C PRO A 170 18.80 6.89 -7.12
N LYS A 171 18.32 8.08 -7.50
CA LYS A 171 16.95 8.54 -7.18
C LYS A 171 15.88 7.77 -7.94
N GLU A 172 16.11 7.54 -9.23
CA GLU A 172 15.21 6.83 -10.13
C GLU A 172 15.05 5.37 -9.69
N ILE A 173 16.19 4.71 -9.43
CA ILE A 173 16.25 3.35 -8.91
C ILE A 173 15.55 3.25 -7.55
N ALA A 174 15.81 4.20 -6.64
CA ALA A 174 15.17 4.21 -5.33
C ALA A 174 13.64 4.32 -5.45
N HIS A 175 13.15 5.23 -6.30
CA HIS A 175 11.73 5.44 -6.53
C HIS A 175 11.05 4.21 -7.13
N PHE A 176 11.71 3.54 -8.09
CA PHE A 176 11.24 2.27 -8.65
C PHE A 176 11.10 1.19 -7.56
N ILE A 177 12.15 0.96 -6.76
CA ILE A 177 12.15 -0.07 -5.71
C ILE A 177 11.08 0.20 -4.65
N TYR A 178 10.84 1.47 -4.32
CA TYR A 178 9.84 1.91 -3.34
C TYR A 178 8.41 1.70 -3.84
N CYS A 179 8.13 2.02 -5.10
CA CYS A 179 6.80 1.91 -5.69
C CYS A 179 6.44 0.50 -6.16
N THR A 180 7.42 -0.39 -6.33
CA THR A 180 7.21 -1.75 -6.83
C THR A 180 7.01 -2.75 -5.68
N ARG A 181 5.83 -3.38 -5.64
CA ARG A 181 5.43 -4.31 -4.56
C ARG A 181 5.85 -5.76 -4.80
N THR A 182 6.08 -6.15 -6.04
CA THR A 182 6.31 -7.54 -6.48
C THR A 182 7.75 -8.03 -6.34
N LEU A 183 8.67 -7.14 -6.01
CA LEU A 183 10.09 -7.42 -5.86
C LEU A 183 10.37 -8.18 -4.55
N ASN A 184 11.18 -9.23 -4.64
CA ASN A 184 11.58 -10.09 -3.53
C ASN A 184 12.35 -9.30 -2.46
N ILE A 185 11.86 -9.35 -1.23
CA ILE A 185 12.40 -8.53 -0.14
C ILE A 185 13.85 -8.87 0.23
N ARG A 186 14.27 -10.14 0.08
CA ARG A 186 15.66 -10.56 0.28
C ARG A 186 16.57 -9.98 -0.80
N GLN A 187 16.16 -10.05 -2.06
CA GLN A 187 16.92 -9.47 -3.18
C GLN A 187 17.02 -7.95 -3.08
N LYS A 188 15.91 -7.27 -2.71
CA LYS A 188 15.92 -5.83 -2.38
C LYS A 188 16.99 -5.50 -1.34
N ARG A 189 17.03 -6.24 -0.22
CA ARG A 189 18.02 -6.00 0.85
C ARG A 189 19.46 -6.18 0.35
N LEU A 190 19.73 -7.26 -0.39
CA LEU A 190 21.08 -7.53 -0.93
C LEU A 190 21.57 -6.40 -1.84
N TYR A 191 20.70 -5.92 -2.73
CA TYR A 191 21.01 -4.81 -3.62
C TYR A 191 21.23 -3.50 -2.85
N LEU A 192 20.33 -3.15 -1.93
CA LEU A 192 20.41 -1.91 -1.14
C LEU A 192 21.60 -1.89 -0.17
N ASN A 193 22.05 -3.07 0.30
CA ASN A 193 23.29 -3.17 1.09
C ASN A 193 24.52 -2.79 0.25
N SER A 194 24.53 -3.16 -1.03
CA SER A 194 25.63 -2.87 -1.95
C SER A 194 25.57 -1.45 -2.52
N ARG A 195 24.35 -0.94 -2.82
CA ARG A 195 24.08 0.41 -3.32
C ARG A 195 23.52 1.31 -2.23
N ARG A 196 24.39 1.76 -1.31
CA ARG A 196 24.03 2.62 -0.15
C ARG A 196 23.53 4.01 -0.56
N ASP A 197 23.96 4.48 -1.72
CA ASP A 197 23.48 5.70 -2.39
C ASP A 197 21.97 5.61 -2.70
N VAL A 198 21.53 4.48 -3.28
CA VAL A 198 20.12 4.19 -3.56
C VAL A 198 19.33 4.08 -2.26
N LEU A 199 19.87 3.36 -1.27
CA LEU A 199 19.23 3.20 0.03
C LEU A 199 18.98 4.55 0.73
N GLY A 200 19.92 5.49 0.65
CA GLY A 200 19.73 6.84 1.21
C GLY A 200 18.53 7.57 0.63
N HIS A 201 18.36 7.52 -0.71
CA HIS A 201 17.18 8.10 -1.37
C HIS A 201 15.89 7.37 -1.02
N LEU A 202 15.93 6.04 -0.94
CA LEU A 202 14.78 5.22 -0.55
C LEU A 202 14.27 5.61 0.83
N ILE A 203 15.16 5.67 1.83
CA ILE A 203 14.82 6.09 3.21
C ILE A 203 14.26 7.53 3.21
N GLY A 204 14.83 8.40 2.38
CA GLY A 204 14.35 9.78 2.19
C GLY A 204 12.91 9.90 1.70
N MET A 205 12.35 8.87 1.06
CA MET A 205 10.94 8.86 0.62
C MET A 205 9.97 8.44 1.71
N HIS A 206 10.43 7.81 2.80
CA HIS A 206 9.54 7.47 3.91
C HIS A 206 9.05 8.73 4.62
N ASN A 207 7.77 8.75 4.95
CA ASN A 207 7.15 9.80 5.75
C ASN A 207 6.82 9.28 7.15
N PHE A 208 7.49 9.84 8.15
CA PHE A 208 7.31 9.53 9.57
C PHE A 208 6.66 10.67 10.37
N SER A 209 6.10 11.68 9.69
CA SER A 209 5.48 12.81 10.38
C SER A 209 4.30 12.35 11.24
N ASN A 210 4.23 12.88 12.46
CA ASN A 210 3.21 12.57 13.47
C ASN A 210 3.14 11.08 13.86
N GLN A 211 4.18 10.29 13.58
CA GLN A 211 4.25 8.90 14.01
C GLN A 211 5.02 8.77 15.32
N PHE A 212 4.52 7.92 16.21
CA PHE A 212 5.23 7.53 17.41
C PHE A 212 6.46 6.68 17.04
N LEU A 213 7.61 6.93 17.70
CA LEU A 213 8.91 6.36 17.29
C LEU A 213 8.90 4.82 17.18
N PRO A 214 8.41 4.03 18.17
CA PRO A 214 8.29 2.58 18.03
C PRO A 214 7.43 2.13 16.84
N HIS A 215 6.39 2.89 16.47
CA HIS A 215 5.53 2.56 15.32
C HIS A 215 6.25 2.84 14.00
N ALA A 216 6.89 4.01 13.89
CA ALA A 216 7.70 4.37 12.72
C ALA A 216 8.83 3.37 12.49
N LEU A 217 9.48 2.91 13.57
CA LEU A 217 10.59 1.95 13.51
C LEU A 217 10.13 0.54 13.04
N ARG A 218 8.97 0.06 13.51
CA ARG A 218 8.39 -1.21 13.00
C ARG A 218 8.07 -1.13 11.52
N ARG A 219 7.35 -0.09 11.10
CA ARG A 219 7.01 0.14 9.69
C ARG A 219 8.25 0.24 8.80
N PHE A 220 9.33 0.82 9.33
CA PHE A 220 10.60 0.90 8.62
C PHE A 220 11.21 -0.49 8.38
N PHE A 221 11.30 -1.33 9.42
CA PHE A 221 11.83 -2.69 9.28
C PHE A 221 10.92 -3.64 8.50
N GLU A 222 9.60 -3.45 8.50
CA GLU A 222 8.68 -4.18 7.62
C GLU A 222 9.01 -3.95 6.14
N SER A 223 9.42 -2.74 5.77
CA SER A 223 9.69 -2.39 4.37
C SER A 223 11.08 -2.82 3.87
N LEU A 224 12.09 -2.83 4.74
CA LEU A 224 13.49 -3.09 4.37
C LEU A 224 14.02 -4.45 4.84
N GLN A 225 13.21 -5.16 5.64
CA GLN A 225 13.56 -6.35 6.41
C GLN A 225 14.68 -6.09 7.43
N ALA A 226 14.41 -6.44 8.68
CA ALA A 226 15.40 -6.39 9.75
C ALA A 226 16.61 -7.29 9.43
N PRO A 227 17.84 -6.83 9.71
CA PRO A 227 19.02 -7.68 9.66
C PRO A 227 18.97 -8.69 10.82
N ASN A 228 19.39 -9.93 10.56
CA ASN A 228 19.38 -11.00 11.57
C ASN A 228 20.45 -10.78 12.66
N GLU A 229 21.52 -10.06 12.34
CA GLU A 229 22.66 -9.79 13.21
C GLU A 229 22.83 -8.29 13.44
N LEU A 230 23.41 -7.94 14.59
CA LEU A 230 23.82 -6.57 14.92
C LEU A 230 25.04 -6.19 14.07
N ASP A 231 24.78 -5.91 12.80
CA ASP A 231 25.81 -5.68 11.79
C ASP A 231 25.94 -4.21 11.38
N ASN A 232 27.02 -3.90 10.66
CA ASN A 232 27.25 -2.60 10.02
C ASN A 232 26.05 -2.12 9.17
N TYR A 233 25.28 -3.05 8.57
CA TYR A 233 24.08 -2.70 7.82
C TYR A 233 22.96 -2.14 8.72
N LEU A 234 22.74 -2.73 9.90
CA LEU A 234 21.76 -2.22 10.87
C LEU A 234 22.14 -0.83 11.38
N HIS A 235 23.41 -0.62 11.73
CA HIS A 235 23.91 0.68 12.17
C HIS A 235 23.62 1.79 11.15
N PHE A 236 23.94 1.53 9.87
CA PHE A 236 23.66 2.46 8.79
C PHE A 236 22.15 2.72 8.61
N LEU A 237 21.32 1.68 8.68
CA LEU A 237 19.87 1.83 8.58
C LEU A 237 19.32 2.74 9.67
N LEU A 238 19.76 2.53 10.92
CA LEU A 238 19.32 3.32 12.06
C LEU A 238 19.83 4.76 12.00
N GLU A 239 21.05 4.99 11.52
CA GLU A 239 21.57 6.35 11.30
C GLU A 239 20.70 7.12 10.31
N LYS A 240 20.41 6.52 9.13
CA LYS A 240 19.57 7.15 8.11
C LYS A 240 18.12 7.31 8.57
N PHE A 241 17.56 6.30 9.26
CA PHE A 241 16.23 6.38 9.83
C PHE A 241 16.13 7.53 10.85
N SER A 242 17.10 7.64 11.76
CA SER A 242 17.09 8.67 12.81
C SER A 242 17.15 10.07 12.21
N ALA A 243 18.02 10.29 11.22
CA ALA A 243 18.10 11.56 10.51
C ALA A 243 16.77 11.90 9.83
N ARG A 244 16.14 10.91 9.17
CA ARG A 244 14.86 11.10 8.50
C ARG A 244 13.71 11.35 9.50
N PHE A 245 13.68 10.65 10.62
CA PHE A 245 12.67 10.81 11.66
C PHE A 245 12.70 12.22 12.25
N CYS A 246 13.89 12.76 12.55
CA CYS A 246 14.07 14.14 13.01
C CYS A 246 13.61 15.16 11.95
N GLN A 247 13.95 14.95 10.66
CA GLN A 247 13.49 15.82 9.57
C GLN A 247 11.96 15.84 9.43
N CYS A 248 11.30 14.69 9.60
CA CYS A 248 9.84 14.58 9.56
C CYS A 248 9.15 15.18 10.80
N ASN A 249 9.86 15.29 11.93
CA ASN A 249 9.30 15.67 13.23
C ASN A 249 10.13 16.76 13.95
N PRO A 250 10.32 17.95 13.34
CA PRO A 250 11.16 19.02 13.90
C PRO A 250 10.68 19.54 15.26
N LYS A 251 9.38 19.38 15.56
CA LYS A 251 8.75 19.84 16.81
C LYS A 251 9.19 19.05 18.06
N LEU A 252 9.73 17.83 17.90
CA LEU A 252 10.13 16.98 19.02
C LEU A 252 11.45 17.42 19.68
N GLN A 253 12.22 18.30 19.00
CA GLN A 253 13.51 18.80 19.48
C GLN A 253 14.48 17.68 19.92
N LEU A 254 14.41 16.52 19.25
CA LEU A 254 15.32 15.40 19.44
C LEU A 254 16.46 15.52 18.43
N SER A 255 17.71 15.36 18.88
CA SER A 255 18.84 15.24 17.96
C SER A 255 18.84 13.87 17.28
N THR A 256 19.48 13.78 16.11
CA THR A 256 19.66 12.52 15.39
C THR A 256 20.30 11.45 16.27
N ASP A 257 21.30 11.82 17.07
CA ASP A 257 21.99 10.89 17.98
C ASP A 257 21.08 10.36 19.09
N MET A 258 20.21 11.22 19.65
CA MET A 258 19.22 10.78 20.64
C MET A 258 18.23 9.77 20.04
N VAL A 259 17.72 10.05 18.84
CA VAL A 259 16.80 9.13 18.15
C VAL A 259 17.49 7.81 17.82
N TYR A 260 18.76 7.85 17.40
CA TYR A 260 19.56 6.66 17.13
C TYR A 260 19.73 5.78 18.38
N ILE A 261 20.10 6.38 19.52
CA ILE A 261 20.23 5.67 20.80
C ILE A 261 18.87 5.11 21.25
N LEU A 262 17.78 5.86 21.08
CA LEU A 262 16.43 5.40 21.39
C LEU A 262 16.05 4.19 20.53
N CYS A 263 16.33 4.21 19.22
CA CYS A 263 16.04 3.08 18.33
C CYS A 263 16.79 1.81 18.77
N PHE A 264 18.07 1.92 19.12
CA PHE A 264 18.85 0.81 19.66
C PHE A 264 18.28 0.29 20.98
N SER A 265 17.94 1.20 21.89
CA SER A 265 17.35 0.86 23.19
C SER A 265 16.03 0.09 23.02
N LEU A 266 15.22 0.52 22.04
CA LEU A 266 13.95 -0.11 21.69
C LEU A 266 14.14 -1.51 21.10
N ILE A 267 15.09 -1.70 20.18
CA ILE A 267 15.41 -3.02 19.62
C ILE A 267 15.88 -3.96 20.73
N MET A 268 16.81 -3.52 21.58
CA MET A 268 17.32 -4.30 22.71
C MET A 268 16.22 -4.68 23.69
N LEU A 269 15.32 -3.73 24.03
CA LEU A 269 14.15 -4.02 24.85
C LEU A 269 13.25 -5.07 24.21
N SER A 270 13.03 -4.98 22.90
CA SER A 270 12.15 -5.90 22.18
C SER A 270 12.71 -7.33 22.15
N VAL A 271 14.03 -7.48 22.00
CA VAL A 271 14.74 -8.77 22.12
C VAL A 271 14.66 -9.29 23.55
N ASP A 272 14.90 -8.42 24.53
CA ASP A 272 14.83 -8.76 25.96
C ASP A 272 13.47 -9.34 26.34
N LEU A 273 12.39 -8.64 25.99
CA LEU A 273 11.02 -9.03 26.33
C LEU A 273 10.57 -10.30 25.60
N THR A 274 10.97 -10.49 24.34
CA THR A 274 10.47 -11.59 23.49
C THR A 274 11.29 -12.88 23.65
N SER A 275 12.58 -12.80 23.98
CA SER A 275 13.46 -13.98 24.00
C SER A 275 13.13 -14.95 25.14
N PRO A 276 12.86 -16.25 24.89
CA PRO A 276 12.60 -17.22 25.97
C PRO A 276 13.85 -17.51 26.83
N HIS A 277 15.04 -17.19 26.34
CA HIS A 277 16.30 -17.42 27.06
C HIS A 277 16.53 -16.43 28.20
N ILE A 278 15.87 -15.27 28.17
CA ILE A 278 16.01 -14.24 29.19
C ILE A 278 14.90 -14.42 30.23
N LYS A 279 15.27 -14.92 31.41
CA LYS A 279 14.31 -15.15 32.52
C LYS A 279 13.94 -13.86 33.25
N ASN A 280 14.92 -13.00 33.48
CA ASN A 280 14.74 -11.73 34.18
C ASN A 280 14.58 -10.62 33.15
N LYS A 281 13.33 -10.27 32.83
CA LYS A 281 12.99 -9.23 31.87
C LYS A 281 13.26 -7.85 32.44
N MET A 282 13.72 -6.93 31.59
CA MET A 282 13.89 -5.53 31.93
C MET A 282 12.54 -4.92 32.32
N SER A 283 12.46 -4.39 33.54
CA SER A 283 11.28 -3.67 34.00
C SER A 283 11.18 -2.28 33.38
N LYS A 284 9.96 -1.71 33.35
CA LYS A 284 9.72 -0.34 32.87
C LYS A 284 10.63 0.69 33.56
N ARG A 285 10.83 0.54 34.88
CA ARG A 285 11.68 1.43 35.69
C ARG A 285 13.15 1.33 35.27
N GLU A 286 13.64 0.12 35.00
CA GLU A 286 15.01 -0.09 34.54
C GLU A 286 15.23 0.49 33.14
N PHE A 287 14.27 0.29 32.23
CA PHE A 287 14.33 0.86 30.88
C PHE A 287 14.42 2.39 30.91
N ILE A 288 13.52 3.05 31.65
CA ILE A 288 13.51 4.52 31.81
C ILE A 288 14.85 5.01 32.35
N ARG A 289 15.40 4.34 33.38
CA ARG A 289 16.70 4.68 33.97
C ARG A 289 17.84 4.54 32.96
N ASN A 290 17.88 3.44 32.21
CA ASN A 290 18.92 3.15 31.23
C ASN A 290 18.90 4.18 30.08
N VAL A 291 17.71 4.47 29.54
CA VAL A 291 17.54 5.47 28.46
C VAL A 291 17.96 6.86 28.96
N ARG A 292 17.46 7.29 30.13
CA ARG A 292 17.82 8.60 30.71
C ARG A 292 19.33 8.78 30.85
N TYR A 293 20.02 7.73 31.30
CA TYR A 293 21.48 7.76 31.42
C TYR A 293 22.17 7.91 30.06
N ALA A 294 21.66 7.26 29.02
CA ALA A 294 22.28 7.27 27.69
C ALA A 294 22.07 8.58 26.91
N ILE A 295 20.90 9.22 27.03
CA ILE A 295 20.59 10.44 26.24
C ILE A 295 20.65 11.74 27.06
N HIS A 296 20.91 11.66 28.37
CA HIS A 296 21.01 12.80 29.29
C HIS A 296 19.80 13.76 29.26
N ARG A 297 18.62 13.24 28.90
CA ARG A 297 17.34 13.96 28.87
C ARG A 297 16.33 13.24 29.75
N ALA A 298 15.66 13.99 30.63
CA ALA A 298 14.59 13.48 31.47
C ALA A 298 13.25 13.63 30.74
N ASP A 299 12.68 12.50 30.30
CA ASP A 299 11.37 12.41 29.66
C ASP A 299 10.74 11.05 29.99
N ASP A 300 10.50 10.84 31.28
CA ASP A 300 10.11 9.53 31.83
C ASP A 300 8.77 9.03 31.29
N GLU A 301 7.87 9.97 31.02
CA GLU A 301 6.56 9.69 30.45
C GLU A 301 6.72 9.16 29.01
N LEU A 302 7.51 9.83 28.17
CA LEU A 302 7.82 9.38 26.82
C LEU A 302 8.47 7.98 26.81
N TYR A 303 9.51 7.77 27.60
CA TYR A 303 10.20 6.47 27.67
C TYR A 303 9.30 5.39 28.25
N GLY A 304 8.43 5.76 29.19
CA GLY A 304 7.42 4.87 29.74
C GLY A 304 6.41 4.42 28.68
N HIS A 305 5.90 5.34 27.88
CA HIS A 305 5.00 5.01 26.76
C HIS A 305 5.67 4.16 25.69
N MET A 306 6.96 4.40 25.42
CA MET A 306 7.74 3.57 24.53
C MET A 306 7.85 2.13 25.05
N TYR A 307 8.13 1.95 26.34
CA TYR A 307 8.18 0.62 26.97
C TYR A 307 6.83 -0.10 26.86
N ASP A 308 5.74 0.59 27.22
CA ASP A 308 4.39 0.00 27.17
C ASP A 308 4.03 -0.44 25.76
N ASP A 309 4.38 0.34 24.73
CA ASP A 309 4.12 -0.02 23.34
C ASP A 309 4.88 -1.30 22.92
N VAL A 310 6.16 -1.44 23.30
CA VAL A 310 6.94 -2.66 23.01
C VAL A 310 6.40 -3.85 23.79
N TYR A 311 6.03 -3.65 25.06
CA TYR A 311 5.44 -4.69 25.90
C TYR A 311 4.11 -5.21 25.34
N LEU A 312 3.25 -4.32 24.84
CA LEU A 312 1.92 -4.67 24.33
C LEU A 312 1.94 -5.21 22.90
N ARG A 313 2.76 -4.64 22.01
CA ARG A 313 2.77 -5.00 20.57
C ARG A 313 3.85 -6.00 20.20
N GLY A 314 4.83 -6.23 21.06
CA GLY A 314 5.92 -7.17 20.83
C GLY A 314 7.06 -6.60 19.97
N HIS A 315 7.77 -7.52 19.32
CA HIS A 315 9.08 -7.31 18.69
C HIS A 315 9.08 -6.16 17.66
N ILE A 316 10.15 -5.36 17.63
CA ILE A 316 10.23 -4.18 16.75
C ILE A 316 10.76 -4.53 15.36
N ALA A 317 11.66 -5.50 15.30
CA ALA A 317 12.36 -5.88 14.09
C ALA A 317 12.26 -7.40 13.89
N PRO A 318 11.03 -7.98 13.84
CA PRO A 318 10.90 -9.43 13.72
C PRO A 318 11.51 -9.90 12.40
N ASN A 319 12.29 -10.97 12.45
CA ASN A 319 12.77 -11.61 11.23
C ASN A 319 11.54 -12.15 10.51
N SER A 320 11.29 -11.70 9.28
CA SER A 320 10.17 -12.17 8.46
C SER A 320 10.45 -13.58 7.88
N GLY A 321 11.03 -14.47 8.68
CA GLY A 321 11.55 -15.77 8.25
C GLY A 321 11.44 -16.87 9.30
N ASP A 322 10.50 -16.75 10.24
CA ASP A 322 9.98 -17.88 11.03
C ASP A 322 8.53 -18.20 10.60
#